data_AF-A0A8S0VC20-F1
#
_entry.id   AF-A0A8S0VC20-F1
#
_cell.length_a   1.000
_cell.length_b   1.000
_cell.length_c   1.000
_cell.angle_alpha   90.00
_cell.angle_beta   90.00
_cell.angle_gamma   90.00
#
_symmetry.space_group_name_H-M   'P 1'
#
loop_
_entity.id
_entity.type
_entity.pdbx_description
1 polymer ?
#
loop_
_entity_poly.entity_id
_entity_poly.type
_entity_poly.pdbx_seq_one_letter_code
_entity_poly.pdbx_strand_id
1 'polypeptide(L)' 'MTEAVIRKKAGMASIKDMPVLQDGPPPGGFAPVRFARRIPSKGPSAMAIFFAALGAFSWGMYQVGKGNKIR' A
#
# COMPACT_ATOMS: atom_id res chain seq x y z
N MET A 1 36.15 24.42 27.14
CA MET A 1 35.49 25.74 27.31
C MET A 1 35.36 26.53 26.00
N THR A 2 36.00 26.14 24.89
CA THR A 2 35.95 26.85 23.59
C THR A 2 34.63 26.69 22.85
N GLU A 3 33.90 25.58 23.06
CA GLU A 3 32.59 25.33 22.42
C GLU A 3 31.57 26.46 22.66
N ALA A 4 31.62 27.12 23.82
CA ALA A 4 30.74 28.25 24.14
C ALA A 4 31.01 29.49 23.26
N VAL A 5 32.23 29.61 22.72
CA VAL A 5 32.62 30.68 21.79
C VAL A 5 32.23 30.31 20.36
N ILE A 6 32.38 29.03 19.99
CA ILE A 6 32.11 28.53 18.64
C ILE A 6 30.60 28.45 18.36
N ARG A 7 29.82 27.87 19.26
CA ARG A 7 28.35 27.72 19.11
C ARG A 7 27.58 28.91 19.67
N LYS A 8 28.18 30.09 19.74
CA LYS A 8 27.58 31.23 20.43
C LYS A 8 26.24 31.64 19.78
N LYS A 9 25.21 31.80 20.61
CA LYS A 9 23.92 32.44 20.23
C LYS A 9 23.83 33.83 20.88
N ALA A 10 23.33 34.81 20.16
CA ALA A 10 23.08 36.15 20.72
C ALA A 10 22.07 36.07 21.88
N GLY A 11 22.37 36.71 23.01
CA GLY A 11 21.51 36.72 24.20
C GLY A 11 21.58 35.47 25.09
N MET A 12 22.55 34.58 24.87
CA MET A 12 22.77 33.40 25.72
C MET A 12 23.20 33.81 27.15
N ALA A 13 22.43 33.42 28.17
CA ALA A 13 22.74 33.71 29.58
C ALA A 13 23.46 32.53 30.29
N SER A 14 23.27 31.30 29.78
CA SER A 14 23.86 30.09 30.34
C SER A 14 24.42 29.16 29.25
N ILE A 15 25.39 28.32 29.62
CA ILE A 15 25.93 27.25 28.76
C ILE A 15 24.83 26.26 28.32
N LYS A 16 23.76 26.11 29.12
CA LYS A 16 22.63 25.22 28.79
C LYS A 16 21.83 25.68 27.57
N ASP A 17 21.86 26.96 27.24
CA ASP A 17 21.12 27.55 26.12
C ASP A 17 21.92 27.52 24.81
N MET A 18 23.09 26.86 24.80
CA MET A 18 23.90 26.72 23.60
C MET A 18 23.10 26.02 22.49
N PRO A 19 23.09 26.57 21.27
CA PRO A 19 22.41 25.97 20.14
C PRO A 19 23.03 24.61 19.81
N VAL A 20 22.16 23.63 19.69
CA VAL A 20 22.50 22.31 19.17
C VAL A 20 21.51 22.03 18.06
N LEU A 21 22.02 21.94 16.83
CA LEU A 21 21.27 21.46 15.68
C LEU A 21 21.80 20.07 15.37
N GLN A 22 20.98 19.05 15.62
CA GLN A 22 21.29 17.66 15.31
C GLN A 22 20.47 17.22 14.12
N ASP A 23 21.00 16.31 13.32
CA ASP A 23 20.18 15.59 12.35
C ASP A 23 19.15 14.75 13.09
N GLY A 24 17.89 15.00 12.80
CA GLY A 24 16.77 14.34 13.43
C GLY A 24 15.59 14.26 12.46
N PRO A 25 14.60 13.41 12.76
CA PRO A 25 13.36 13.41 11.99
C PRO A 25 12.67 14.77 12.12
N PRO A 26 11.91 15.20 11.10
CA PRO A 26 11.09 16.39 11.22
C PRO A 26 10.07 16.22 12.36
N PRO A 27 9.61 17.32 12.98
CA PRO A 27 8.49 17.28 13.92
C PRO A 27 7.28 16.59 13.29
N GLY A 28 6.80 15.50 13.89
CA GLY A 28 5.74 14.65 13.34
C GLY A 28 6.22 13.34 12.69
N GLY A 29 7.53 13.14 12.52
CA GLY A 29 8.12 11.91 12.00
C GLY A 29 7.95 11.74 10.48
N PHE A 30 8.39 10.60 9.97
CA PHE A 30 8.23 10.24 8.55
C PHE A 30 6.91 9.54 8.30
N ALA A 31 6.45 9.57 7.05
CA ALA A 31 5.28 8.81 6.63
C ALA A 31 5.46 7.30 6.92
N PRO A 32 4.39 6.57 7.28
CA PRO A 32 4.47 5.14 7.52
C PRO A 32 4.94 4.39 6.27
N VAL A 33 6.05 3.67 6.38
CA VAL A 33 6.55 2.82 5.30
C VAL A 33 5.80 1.50 5.32
N ARG A 34 5.19 1.15 4.18
CA ARG A 34 4.56 -0.17 4.01
C ARG A 34 5.64 -1.23 3.81
N PHE A 35 5.84 -2.09 4.80
CA PHE A 35 6.81 -3.19 4.74
C PHE A 35 6.18 -4.54 4.31
N ALA A 36 4.89 -4.74 4.56
CA ALA A 36 4.23 -6.02 4.34
C ALA A 36 3.83 -6.24 2.88
N ARG A 37 3.99 -7.49 2.41
CA ARG A 37 3.46 -7.93 1.12
C ARG A 37 1.93 -7.94 1.14
N ARG A 38 1.29 -7.27 0.17
CA ARG A 38 -0.17 -7.31 -0.02
C ARG A 38 -0.49 -7.73 -1.45
N ILE A 39 -0.80 -9.01 -1.63
CA ILE A 39 -1.30 -9.54 -2.91
C ILE A 39 -2.83 -9.60 -2.82
N PRO A 40 -3.56 -8.83 -3.64
CA PRO A 40 -5.01 -8.85 -3.61
C PRO A 40 -5.56 -10.05 -4.41
N SER A 41 -6.44 -10.84 -3.79
CA SER A 41 -7.18 -11.93 -4.45
C SER A 41 -8.51 -11.41 -5.00
N LYS A 42 -8.46 -10.69 -6.13
CA LYS A 42 -9.65 -10.08 -6.79
C LYS A 42 -10.30 -10.96 -7.86
N GLY A 43 -9.79 -12.17 -8.06
CA GLY A 43 -10.35 -13.10 -9.04
C GLY A 43 -11.77 -13.56 -8.67
N PRO A 44 -12.55 -14.04 -9.65
CA PRO A 44 -13.85 -14.63 -9.39
C PRO A 44 -13.72 -15.82 -8.44
N SER A 45 -14.73 -16.00 -7.56
CA SER A 45 -14.75 -17.12 -6.62
C SER A 45 -14.85 -18.46 -7.35
N ALA A 46 -14.48 -19.54 -6.67
CA ALA A 46 -14.55 -20.90 -7.24
C ALA A 46 -15.96 -21.22 -7.78
N MET A 47 -17.00 -20.86 -7.04
CA MET A 47 -18.39 -21.09 -7.47
C MET A 47 -18.78 -20.22 -8.67
N ALA A 48 -18.29 -18.98 -8.75
CA ALA A 48 -18.55 -18.13 -9.91
C ALA A 48 -17.93 -18.73 -11.18
N ILE A 49 -16.71 -19.24 -11.11
CA ILE A 49 -16.05 -19.93 -12.22
C ILE A 49 -16.84 -21.19 -12.60
N PHE A 50 -17.20 -22.01 -11.61
CA PHE A 50 -17.92 -23.26 -11.83
C PHE A 50 -19.27 -23.04 -12.51
N PHE A 51 -20.10 -22.14 -11.97
CA PHE A 51 -21.43 -21.88 -12.53
C PHE A 51 -21.37 -21.18 -13.89
N ALA A 52 -20.38 -20.32 -14.12
CA ALA A 52 -20.17 -19.74 -15.45
C ALA A 52 -19.87 -20.82 -16.49
N ALA A 53 -18.96 -21.75 -16.19
CA ALA A 53 -18.61 -22.85 -17.07
C ALA A 53 -19.80 -23.81 -17.30
N LEU A 54 -20.47 -24.24 -16.22
CA LEU A 54 -21.64 -25.12 -16.30
C LEU A 54 -22.79 -24.48 -17.07
N GLY A 55 -23.06 -23.20 -16.81
CA GLY A 55 -24.10 -22.44 -17.50
C GLY A 55 -23.81 -22.29 -18.99
N ALA A 56 -22.59 -21.90 -19.33
CA ALA A 56 -22.16 -21.78 -20.73
C ALA A 56 -22.25 -23.13 -21.46
N PHE A 57 -21.80 -24.22 -20.83
CA PHE A 57 -21.85 -25.56 -21.41
C PHE A 57 -23.28 -26.05 -21.63
N SER A 58 -24.11 -26.03 -20.57
CA SER A 58 -25.50 -26.49 -20.65
C SER A 58 -26.32 -25.70 -21.67
N TRP A 59 -26.18 -24.37 -21.68
CA TRP A 59 -26.82 -23.52 -22.67
C TRP A 59 -26.30 -23.77 -24.09
N GLY A 60 -24.98 -23.91 -24.26
CA GLY A 60 -24.36 -24.22 -25.53
C GLY A 60 -24.89 -25.53 -26.11
N MET A 61 -24.97 -26.59 -25.31
CA MET A 61 -25.49 -27.90 -25.73
C MET A 61 -26.97 -27.84 -26.09
N TYR A 62 -27.77 -27.08 -25.36
CA TYR A 62 -29.17 -26.85 -25.73
C TYR A 62 -29.29 -26.19 -27.12
N GLN A 63 -28.48 -25.16 -27.38
CA GLN A 63 -28.49 -24.47 -28.67
C GLN A 63 -27.99 -25.36 -29.80
N VAL A 64 -26.98 -26.19 -29.57
CA VAL A 64 -26.53 -27.21 -30.53
C VAL A 64 -27.67 -28.18 -30.86
N GLY A 65 -28.42 -28.64 -29.86
CA GLY A 65 -29.59 -29.50 -30.07
C GLY A 65 -30.67 -28.84 -30.94
N LYS A 66 -30.97 -27.55 -30.70
CA LYS A 66 -31.90 -26.78 -31.55
C LYS A 66 -31.37 -26.63 -32.98
N GLY A 67 -30.08 -26.30 -33.14
CA GLY A 67 -29.46 -26.17 -34.46
C GLY A 67 -29.50 -27.48 -35.26
N ASN A 68 -29.21 -28.60 -34.60
CA ASN A 68 -29.32 -29.93 -35.20
C ASN A 68 -30.75 -30.32 -35.56
N LYS A 69 -31.76 -29.83 -34.85
CA LYS A 69 -33.17 -30.08 -35.18
C LYS A 69 -33.64 -29.27 -36.40
N ILE A 70 -33.07 -28.08 -36.59
CA ILE A 70 -33.43 -27.17 -37.69
C ILE A 70 -32.76 -27.60 -39.01
N ARG A 71 -31.57 -28.18 -38.94
CA ARG A 71 -30.82 -28.73 -40.07
C ARG A 71 -31.35 -30.10 -40.49
#